data_AF-A0A0L8GCR6-F1
#
_entry.id   AF-A0A0L8GCR6-F1
#
_cell.length_a   1.000
_cell.length_b   1.000
_cell.length_c   1.000
_cell.angle_alpha   90.00
_cell.angle_beta   90.00
_cell.angle_gamma   90.00
#
_symmetry.space_group_name_H-M   'P 1'
#
loop_
_entity.id
_entity.type
_entity.pdbx_description
1 polymer ?
#
loop_
_entity_poly.entity_id
_entity_poly.type
_entity_poly.pdbx_seq_one_letter_code
_entity_poly.pdbx_strand_id
1 'polypeptide(L)'
;MRGNMNFRWPSFIRNDKTGDTTQGKSWIDYISEKIHFDKKQHVSSLGNELYKKEKSYTNSQNNLIQEEKKEKDATKSLLMHFSNNTSLHGVRNIADSNNTLLRLFYIGIVASFMILVSYYLIKLFMIYNSHPVNRQYTASLQEKLMFPGITMCDFHPYNLRNQSIFVTLIEGLDAKNYTNPLFSLEEETIYTLLYSDQNDDLESKFNSNELCADDWSFRWMVIDNDILKCYTFNTVNKTEPRITNKPGIKYGLEIVRNFSDLYRDYTTGVRVSNF
;
A
#
# COMPACT_ATOMS: atom_id res chain seq x y z
N MET A 1 84.80 -0.17 56.90
CA MET A 1 84.37 0.22 58.26
C MET A 1 83.75 -0.99 58.94
N ARG A 2 84.05 -1.14 60.23
CA ARG A 2 83.78 -2.31 61.08
C ARG A 2 82.28 -2.51 61.35
N GLY A 3 81.89 -3.75 61.57
CA GLY A 3 80.61 -4.15 62.15
C GLY A 3 80.69 -5.57 62.70
N ASN A 4 81.30 -5.72 63.88
CA ASN A 4 81.44 -6.96 64.66
C ASN A 4 80.09 -7.66 64.87
N MET A 5 79.97 -8.92 64.49
CA MET A 5 78.91 -9.81 64.98
C MET A 5 79.36 -10.43 66.31
N ASN A 6 78.88 -9.86 67.41
CA ASN A 6 79.02 -10.43 68.75
C ASN A 6 78.00 -11.56 68.93
N PHE A 7 78.44 -12.81 68.80
CA PHE A 7 77.69 -13.97 69.30
C PHE A 7 78.21 -14.32 70.70
N ARG A 8 77.44 -13.93 71.73
CA ARG A 8 77.69 -14.26 73.13
C ARG A 8 76.93 -15.55 73.47
N TRP A 9 77.64 -16.65 73.65
CA TRP A 9 77.08 -17.89 74.20
C TRP A 9 77.33 -17.97 75.73
N PRO A 10 76.46 -18.63 76.51
CA PRO A 10 76.51 -18.63 77.97
C PRO A 10 77.62 -19.54 78.50
N SER A 11 78.31 -19.07 79.53
CA SER A 11 79.27 -19.81 80.35
C SER A 11 78.57 -20.84 81.24
N PHE A 12 79.07 -22.08 81.29
CA PHE A 12 78.73 -23.03 82.35
C PHE A 12 79.98 -23.61 83.03
N ILE A 13 79.92 -23.53 84.35
CA ILE A 13 80.90 -23.92 85.36
C ILE A 13 81.00 -25.45 85.42
N ARG A 14 82.23 -25.98 85.47
CA ARG A 14 82.52 -27.38 85.78
C ARG A 14 82.94 -27.44 87.26
N ASN A 15 82.14 -28.10 88.10
CA ASN A 15 82.54 -28.48 89.45
C ASN A 15 82.21 -29.95 89.70
N ASP A 16 83.15 -30.58 90.40
CA ASP A 16 83.32 -32.00 90.64
C ASP A 16 82.32 -32.57 91.66
N LYS A 17 82.06 -33.89 91.51
CA LYS A 17 81.59 -34.86 92.52
C LYS A 17 80.14 -34.73 93.00
N THR A 18 79.28 -35.59 92.48
CA THR A 18 78.53 -36.64 93.21
C THR A 18 77.54 -37.28 92.23
N GLY A 19 77.39 -38.61 92.29
CA GLY A 19 76.61 -39.37 91.33
C GLY A 19 75.12 -39.08 91.42
N ASP A 20 74.52 -38.76 90.27
CA ASP A 20 73.17 -39.18 89.93
C ASP A 20 73.01 -39.14 88.40
N THR A 21 72.38 -40.19 87.85
CA THR A 21 72.14 -40.38 86.44
C THR A 21 70.91 -39.59 86.00
N THR A 22 71.11 -38.42 85.41
CA THR A 22 70.09 -37.77 84.58
C THR A 22 70.67 -37.44 83.21
N GLN A 23 70.14 -38.13 82.19
CA GLN A 23 70.40 -37.90 80.77
C GLN A 23 70.23 -36.41 80.43
N GLY A 24 71.33 -35.74 80.10
CA GLY A 24 71.28 -34.43 79.45
C GLY A 24 70.76 -34.59 78.03
N LYS A 25 69.59 -34.01 77.74
CA LYS A 25 69.10 -33.89 76.35
C LYS A 25 70.14 -33.14 75.52
N SER A 26 70.40 -33.65 74.32
CA SER A 26 71.37 -33.09 73.38
C SER A 26 70.92 -31.70 72.91
N TRP A 27 71.85 -30.80 72.60
CA TRP A 27 71.53 -29.51 71.96
C TRP A 27 70.77 -29.69 70.64
N ILE A 28 70.94 -30.84 69.99
CA ILE A 28 70.17 -31.26 68.82
C ILE A 28 68.69 -31.49 69.16
N ASP A 29 68.37 -31.99 70.34
CA ASP A 29 66.98 -32.22 70.78
C ASP A 29 66.26 -30.88 71.03
N TYR A 30 66.95 -29.90 71.61
CA TYR A 30 66.40 -28.55 71.82
C TYR A 30 66.11 -27.83 70.50
N ILE A 31 67.01 -27.95 69.51
CA ILE A 31 66.80 -27.35 68.18
C ILE A 31 65.67 -28.06 67.44
N SER A 32 65.62 -29.39 67.51
CA SER A 32 64.55 -30.19 66.90
C SER A 32 63.18 -29.80 67.47
N GLU A 33 63.07 -29.65 68.79
CA GLU A 33 61.83 -29.26 69.46
C GLU A 33 61.39 -27.84 69.09
N LYS A 34 62.34 -26.90 68.97
CA LYS A 34 62.06 -25.51 68.57
C LYS A 34 61.67 -25.39 67.09
N ILE A 35 62.31 -26.13 66.19
CA ILE A 35 61.93 -26.22 64.78
C ILE A 35 60.54 -26.84 64.64
N HIS A 36 60.22 -27.89 65.42
CA HIS A 36 58.89 -28.50 65.42
C HIS A 36 57.81 -27.54 65.93
N PHE A 37 58.11 -26.75 66.96
CA PHE A 37 57.20 -25.75 67.52
C PHE A 37 56.94 -24.60 66.55
N ASP A 38 57.99 -24.01 65.96
CA ASP A 38 57.86 -22.93 64.96
C ASP A 38 57.10 -23.41 63.72
N LYS A 39 57.36 -24.64 63.25
CA LYS A 39 56.63 -25.23 62.12
C LYS A 39 55.14 -25.39 62.44
N LYS A 40 54.78 -25.78 63.67
CA LYS A 40 53.38 -25.91 64.11
C LYS A 40 52.67 -24.56 64.22
N GLN A 41 53.36 -23.54 64.72
CA GLN A 41 52.82 -22.19 64.83
C GLN A 41 52.64 -21.52 63.45
N HIS A 42 53.60 -21.74 62.54
CA HIS A 42 53.54 -21.22 61.17
C HIS A 42 52.44 -21.88 60.34
N VAL A 43 52.21 -23.20 60.50
CA VAL A 43 51.10 -23.92 59.86
C VAL A 43 49.74 -23.45 60.41
N SER A 44 49.64 -23.20 61.72
CA SER A 44 48.41 -22.65 62.32
C SER A 44 48.11 -21.23 61.85
N SER A 45 49.13 -20.39 61.69
CA SER A 45 48.98 -19.02 61.17
C SER A 45 48.52 -19.02 59.71
N LEU A 46 49.15 -19.86 58.87
CA LEU A 46 48.78 -20.01 57.46
C LEU A 46 47.35 -20.53 57.29
N GLY A 47 46.92 -21.46 58.13
CA GLY A 47 45.53 -21.95 58.15
C GLY A 47 44.52 -20.86 58.49
N ASN A 48 44.84 -19.97 59.44
CA ASN A 48 43.98 -18.85 59.81
C ASN A 48 43.89 -17.79 58.69
N GLU A 49 44.98 -17.52 57.97
CA GLU A 49 44.95 -16.59 56.83
C GLU A 49 44.17 -17.14 55.64
N LEU A 50 44.34 -18.42 55.31
CA LEU A 50 43.57 -19.08 54.25
C LEU A 50 42.07 -19.08 54.58
N TYR A 51 41.70 -19.42 55.82
CA TYR A 51 40.33 -19.35 56.29
C TYR A 51 39.74 -17.93 56.19
N LYS A 52 40.51 -16.91 56.56
CA LYS A 52 40.09 -15.50 56.46
C LYS A 52 39.91 -15.06 55.01
N LYS A 53 40.77 -15.51 54.11
CA LYS A 53 40.71 -15.21 52.67
C LYS A 53 39.51 -15.88 52.01
N GLU A 54 39.24 -17.14 52.34
CA GLU A 54 38.07 -17.88 51.86
C GLU A 54 36.77 -17.20 52.31
N LYS A 55 36.67 -16.84 53.60
CA LYS A 55 35.51 -16.12 54.15
C LYS A 55 35.29 -14.75 53.49
N SER A 56 36.36 -14.04 53.16
CA SER A 56 36.30 -12.76 52.44
C SER A 56 35.79 -12.92 51.00
N TYR A 57 36.21 -13.98 50.30
CA TYR A 57 35.76 -14.28 48.94
C TYR A 57 34.27 -14.66 48.92
N THR A 58 33.84 -15.51 49.86
CA THR A 58 32.43 -15.93 49.99
C THR A 58 31.51 -14.75 50.33
N ASN A 59 31.95 -13.83 51.19
CA ASN A 59 31.19 -12.59 51.47
C ASN A 59 31.06 -11.69 50.24
N SER A 60 32.13 -11.55 49.45
CA SER A 60 32.09 -10.78 48.20
C SER A 60 31.10 -11.38 47.19
N GLN A 61 31.12 -12.70 47.01
CA GLN A 61 30.15 -13.39 46.14
C GLN A 61 28.71 -13.26 46.63
N ASN A 62 28.47 -13.36 47.94
CA ASN A 62 27.14 -13.17 48.50
C ASN A 62 26.61 -11.74 48.29
N ASN A 63 27.47 -10.72 48.38
CA ASN A 63 27.09 -9.34 48.12
C ASN A 63 26.71 -9.13 46.65
N LEU A 64 27.48 -9.68 45.70
CA LEU A 64 27.16 -9.61 44.26
C LEU A 64 25.82 -10.30 43.94
N ILE A 65 25.55 -11.46 44.53
CA ILE A 65 24.28 -12.17 44.37
C ILE A 65 23.11 -11.38 44.98
N GLN A 66 23.34 -10.67 46.09
CA GLN A 66 22.32 -9.79 46.70
C GLN A 66 22.05 -8.56 45.84
N GLU A 67 23.07 -7.95 45.26
CA GLU A 67 22.91 -6.82 44.33
C GLU A 67 22.11 -7.25 43.08
N GLU A 68 22.45 -8.40 42.48
CA GLU A 68 21.73 -8.93 41.33
C GLU A 68 20.26 -9.29 41.65
N LYS A 69 20.01 -9.85 42.84
CA LYS A 69 18.63 -10.10 43.30
C LYS A 69 17.86 -8.81 43.49
N LYS A 70 18.47 -7.80 44.11
CA LYS A 70 17.86 -6.48 44.34
C LYS A 70 17.52 -5.78 43.02
N GLU A 71 18.38 -5.90 42.01
CA GLU A 71 18.13 -5.38 40.66
C GLU A 71 16.98 -6.13 39.96
N LYS A 72 16.93 -7.45 40.04
CA LYS A 72 15.83 -8.27 39.49
C LYS A 72 14.51 -7.96 40.15
N ASP A 73 14.51 -7.78 41.48
CA ASP A 73 13.31 -7.44 42.24
C ASP A 73 12.82 -6.02 41.90
N ALA A 74 13.73 -5.06 41.77
CA ALA A 74 13.41 -3.70 41.31
C ALA A 74 12.80 -3.72 39.90
N THR A 75 13.43 -4.44 38.97
CA THR A 75 12.95 -4.58 37.58
C THR A 75 11.58 -5.26 37.52
N LYS A 76 11.38 -6.31 38.31
CA LYS A 76 10.10 -7.00 38.43
C LYS A 76 9.00 -6.07 38.97
N SER A 77 9.32 -5.26 39.98
CA SER A 77 8.37 -4.29 40.54
C SER A 77 7.95 -3.23 39.51
N LEU A 78 8.90 -2.74 38.70
CA LEU A 78 8.65 -1.77 37.64
C LEU A 78 7.76 -2.36 36.53
N LEU A 79 8.07 -3.58 36.10
CA LEU A 79 7.27 -4.31 35.10
C LEU A 79 5.85 -4.59 35.60
N MET A 80 5.69 -4.93 36.88
CA MET A 80 4.39 -5.16 37.50
C MET A 80 3.57 -3.86 37.60
N HIS A 81 4.22 -2.75 37.94
CA HIS A 81 3.57 -1.44 37.97
C HIS A 81 3.12 -1.02 36.57
N PHE A 82 3.97 -1.21 35.55
CA PHE A 82 3.62 -0.93 34.16
C PHE A 82 2.49 -1.82 33.66
N SER A 83 2.55 -3.13 33.90
CA SER A 83 1.56 -4.09 33.43
C SER A 83 0.18 -3.89 34.07
N ASN A 84 0.12 -3.38 35.29
CA ASN A 84 -1.14 -3.07 35.97
C ASN A 84 -1.76 -1.75 35.53
N ASN A 85 -0.96 -0.79 35.04
CA ASN A 85 -1.42 0.55 34.67
C ASN A 85 -1.56 0.77 33.16
N THR A 86 -1.13 -0.18 32.33
CA THR A 86 -1.30 -0.12 30.87
C THR A 86 -2.72 -0.51 30.44
N SER A 87 -3.18 0.06 29.32
CA SER A 87 -4.41 -0.36 28.64
C SER A 87 -4.20 -1.59 27.73
N LEU A 88 -2.96 -2.09 27.60
CA LEU A 88 -2.65 -3.29 26.82
C LEU A 88 -3.23 -4.53 27.50
N HIS A 89 -4.29 -5.07 26.91
CA HIS A 89 -4.92 -6.31 27.36
C HIS A 89 -3.94 -7.49 27.30
N GLY A 90 -3.98 -8.36 28.32
CA GLY A 90 -3.15 -9.57 28.40
C GLY A 90 -1.76 -9.38 29.02
N VAL A 91 -1.19 -8.18 28.99
CA VAL A 91 0.14 -7.90 29.59
C VAL A 91 0.14 -8.09 31.11
N ARG A 92 -0.95 -7.67 31.78
CA ARG A 92 -1.18 -7.91 33.21
C ARG A 92 -1.13 -9.39 33.55
N ASN A 93 -1.81 -10.24 32.78
CA ASN A 93 -1.90 -11.67 33.04
C ASN A 93 -0.55 -12.38 32.86
N ILE A 94 0.30 -11.88 31.95
CA ILE A 94 1.67 -12.36 31.77
C ILE A 94 2.53 -12.00 33.00
N ALA A 95 2.40 -10.78 33.51
CA ALA A 95 3.18 -10.29 34.66
C ALA A 95 2.76 -10.93 35.99
N ASP A 96 1.46 -11.18 36.19
CA ASP A 96 0.89 -11.71 37.44
C ASP A 96 0.93 -13.25 37.54
N SER A 97 1.20 -13.94 36.42
CA SER A 97 1.26 -15.40 36.41
C SER A 97 2.49 -15.97 37.13
N ASN A 98 2.26 -16.71 38.22
CA ASN A 98 3.30 -17.45 38.94
C ASN A 98 3.73 -18.75 38.24
N ASN A 99 2.84 -19.36 37.44
CA ASN A 99 3.11 -20.62 36.74
C ASN A 99 3.70 -20.37 35.35
N THR A 100 4.87 -20.94 35.06
CA THR A 100 5.57 -20.78 33.78
C THR A 100 4.71 -21.21 32.58
N LEU A 101 3.96 -22.32 32.68
CA LEU A 101 3.07 -22.78 31.61
C LEU A 101 1.92 -21.79 31.34
N LEU A 102 1.32 -21.25 32.40
CA LEU A 102 0.25 -20.26 32.27
C LEU A 102 0.78 -18.95 31.68
N ARG A 103 2.00 -18.56 32.05
CA ARG A 103 2.69 -17.41 31.47
C ARG A 103 2.93 -17.59 29.97
N LEU A 104 3.43 -18.76 29.56
CA LEU A 104 3.62 -19.10 28.15
C LEU A 104 2.30 -19.12 27.38
N PHE A 105 1.22 -19.61 27.99
CA PHE A 105 -0.11 -19.57 27.41
C PHE A 105 -0.58 -18.13 27.13
N TYR A 106 -0.48 -17.22 28.11
CA TYR A 106 -0.85 -15.82 27.89
C TYR A 106 0.04 -15.11 26.85
N ILE A 107 1.35 -15.41 26.84
CA ILE A 107 2.27 -14.92 25.80
C ILE A 107 1.83 -15.41 24.42
N GLY A 108 1.49 -16.70 24.29
CA GLY A 108 1.01 -17.29 23.04
C GLY A 108 -0.27 -16.64 22.53
N ILE A 109 -1.24 -16.38 23.42
CA ILE A 109 -2.47 -15.65 23.08
C ILE A 109 -2.15 -14.25 22.58
N VAL A 110 -1.39 -13.46 23.35
CA VAL A 110 -1.07 -12.07 22.98
C VAL A 110 -0.31 -12.03 21.66
N ALA A 111 0.67 -12.92 21.46
CA ALA A 111 1.41 -13.02 20.20
C ALA A 111 0.51 -13.37 19.02
N SER A 112 -0.42 -14.33 19.20
CA SER A 112 -1.38 -14.71 18.15
C SER A 112 -2.29 -13.54 17.74
N PHE A 113 -2.84 -12.82 18.71
CA PHE A 113 -3.65 -11.62 18.44
C PHE A 113 -2.85 -10.52 17.73
N MET A 114 -1.60 -10.27 18.15
CA MET A 114 -0.73 -9.28 17.50
C MET A 114 -0.45 -9.63 16.03
N ILE A 115 -0.22 -10.91 15.72
CA ILE A 115 -0.04 -11.37 14.33
C ILE A 115 -1.33 -11.15 13.53
N LEU A 116 -2.48 -11.55 14.06
CA LEU A 116 -3.77 -11.40 13.40
C LEU A 116 -4.10 -9.93 13.12
N VAL A 117 -3.95 -9.06 14.12
CA VAL A 117 -4.19 -7.61 13.97
C VAL A 117 -3.26 -7.03 12.92
N SER A 118 -1.97 -7.37 12.94
CA SER A 118 -1.00 -6.90 11.95
C SER A 118 -1.39 -7.34 10.53
N TYR A 119 -1.81 -8.59 10.35
CA TYR A 119 -2.29 -9.09 9.06
C TYR A 119 -3.51 -8.29 8.55
N TYR A 120 -4.50 -8.04 9.42
CA TYR A 120 -5.69 -7.27 9.04
C TYR A 120 -5.38 -5.80 8.73
N LEU A 121 -4.46 -5.17 9.47
CA LEU A 121 -4.04 -3.80 9.20
C LEU A 121 -3.36 -3.69 7.83
N ILE A 122 -2.46 -4.61 7.49
CA ILE A 122 -1.81 -4.65 6.17
C ILE A 122 -2.85 -4.82 5.07
N LYS A 123 -3.79 -5.76 5.24
CA LYS A 123 -4.86 -6.01 4.26
C LYS A 123 -5.73 -4.76 4.07
N LEU A 124 -6.12 -4.11 5.15
CA LEU A 124 -6.94 -2.89 5.10
C LEU A 124 -6.18 -1.75 4.42
N PHE A 125 -4.89 -1.61 4.71
CA PHE A 125 -4.02 -0.63 4.05
C PHE A 125 -3.92 -0.89 2.54
N MET A 126 -3.73 -2.14 2.12
CA MET A 126 -3.71 -2.51 0.70
C MET A 126 -5.04 -2.20 0.00
N ILE A 127 -6.17 -2.52 0.64
CA ILE A 127 -7.50 -2.22 0.12
C ILE A 127 -7.67 -0.70 0.00
N TYR A 128 -7.33 0.07 1.03
CA TYR A 128 -7.40 1.52 0.98
C TYR A 128 -6.54 2.12 -0.14
N ASN A 129 -5.30 1.64 -0.30
CA ASN A 129 -4.36 2.09 -1.33
C ASN A 129 -4.76 1.64 -2.75
N SER A 130 -5.59 0.61 -2.89
CA SER A 130 -6.19 0.25 -4.18
C SER A 130 -7.27 1.22 -4.66
N HIS A 131 -7.60 2.22 -3.84
CA HIS A 131 -8.60 3.26 -4.10
C HIS A 131 -9.90 2.70 -4.71
N PRO A 132 -10.56 1.75 -4.03
CA PRO A 132 -11.74 1.11 -4.56
C PRO A 132 -12.88 2.14 -4.64
N VAL A 133 -13.44 2.29 -5.83
CA VAL A 133 -14.58 3.19 -6.06
C VAL A 133 -15.85 2.36 -6.11
N ASN A 134 -16.77 2.63 -5.20
CA ASN A 134 -18.10 2.04 -5.23
C ASN A 134 -18.97 2.83 -6.21
N ARG A 135 -19.39 2.18 -7.30
CA ARG A 135 -20.35 2.77 -8.24
C ARG A 135 -21.77 2.46 -7.78
N GLN A 136 -22.55 3.50 -7.52
CA GLN A 136 -23.99 3.39 -7.26
C GLN A 136 -24.74 3.86 -8.50
N TYR A 137 -25.62 3.00 -9.01
CA TYR A 137 -26.50 3.34 -10.13
C TYR A 137 -27.86 3.72 -9.56
N THR A 138 -28.31 4.93 -9.87
CA THR A 138 -29.68 5.37 -9.55
C THR A 138 -30.37 5.70 -10.87
N ALA A 139 -31.57 5.15 -11.05
CA ALA A 139 -32.44 5.50 -12.17
C ALA A 139 -33.51 6.44 -11.63
N SER A 140 -33.46 7.72 -12.02
CA SER A 140 -34.49 8.70 -11.71
C SER A 140 -35.28 9.01 -12.98
N LEU A 141 -36.62 8.92 -12.87
CA LEU A 141 -37.49 9.38 -13.94
C LEU A 141 -37.53 10.91 -13.87
N GLN A 142 -36.91 11.58 -14.84
CA GLN A 142 -36.97 13.03 -14.94
C GLN A 142 -38.27 13.43 -15.65
N GLU A 143 -39.01 14.37 -15.06
CA GLU A 143 -40.24 14.91 -15.67
C GLU A 143 -39.98 15.66 -16.98
N LYS A 144 -38.75 16.17 -17.15
CA LYS A 144 -38.28 16.86 -18.35
C LYS A 144 -36.88 16.36 -18.67
N LEU A 145 -36.72 15.80 -19.86
CA LEU A 145 -35.44 15.29 -20.34
C LEU A 145 -35.05 16.04 -21.62
N MET A 146 -33.81 16.51 -21.66
CA MET A 146 -33.26 17.08 -22.90
C MET A 146 -33.22 15.98 -23.96
N PHE A 147 -33.81 16.27 -25.12
CA PHE A 147 -33.74 15.38 -26.25
C PHE A 147 -32.29 15.38 -26.78
N PRO A 148 -31.72 14.22 -27.16
CA PRO A 148 -30.35 14.21 -27.66
C PRO A 148 -30.24 14.89 -29.02
N GLY A 149 -29.01 15.27 -29.38
CA GLY A 149 -28.69 15.61 -30.76
C GLY A 149 -28.66 14.34 -31.61
N ILE A 150 -29.38 14.33 -32.73
CA ILE A 150 -29.47 13.17 -33.61
C ILE A 150 -28.81 13.51 -34.94
N THR A 151 -27.78 12.74 -35.29
CA THR A 151 -27.09 12.89 -36.56
C THR A 151 -27.47 11.74 -37.50
N MET A 152 -27.88 12.09 -38.71
CA MET A 152 -28.06 11.15 -39.82
C MET A 152 -27.13 11.51 -40.97
N CYS A 153 -26.59 10.51 -41.63
CA CYS A 153 -25.73 10.66 -42.80
C CYS A 153 -26.30 9.84 -43.94
N ASP A 154 -26.24 10.38 -45.15
CA ASP A 154 -26.50 9.58 -46.34
C ASP A 154 -25.23 8.83 -46.73
N PHE A 155 -25.34 7.49 -46.81
CA PHE A 155 -24.25 6.59 -47.22
C PHE A 155 -24.14 6.46 -48.74
N HIS A 156 -25.05 7.09 -49.51
CA HIS A 156 -24.94 7.17 -50.96
C HIS A 156 -24.37 8.54 -51.35
N PRO A 157 -23.05 8.61 -51.62
CA PRO A 157 -22.36 9.88 -51.80
C PRO A 157 -22.66 10.59 -53.14
N TYR A 158 -23.45 9.99 -54.03
CA TYR A 158 -23.72 10.54 -55.34
C TYR A 158 -25.17 10.28 -55.76
N ASN A 159 -25.81 11.32 -56.28
CA ASN A 159 -27.01 11.15 -57.07
C ASN A 159 -26.63 10.43 -58.37
N LEU A 160 -27.33 9.34 -58.73
CA LEU A 160 -27.13 8.62 -59.98
C LEU A 160 -27.24 9.53 -61.22
N ARG A 161 -27.93 10.69 -61.12
CA ARG A 161 -27.96 11.72 -62.17
C ARG A 161 -26.62 12.43 -62.39
N ASN A 162 -25.82 12.56 -61.33
CA ASN A 162 -24.47 13.15 -61.36
C ASN A 162 -23.37 12.10 -61.57
N GLN A 163 -23.74 10.84 -61.84
CA GLN A 163 -22.82 9.74 -62.11
C GLN A 163 -21.84 10.08 -63.24
N SER A 164 -22.28 10.83 -64.26
CA SER A 164 -21.42 11.31 -65.35
C SER A 164 -20.30 12.24 -64.88
N ILE A 165 -20.57 13.13 -63.92
CA ILE A 165 -19.58 14.05 -63.34
C ILE A 165 -18.58 13.26 -62.48
N PHE A 166 -19.06 12.30 -61.67
CA PHE A 166 -18.22 11.44 -60.86
C PHE A 166 -17.29 10.56 -61.70
N VAL A 167 -17.82 9.91 -62.75
CA VAL A 167 -17.02 9.12 -63.69
C VAL A 167 -15.97 9.99 -64.38
N THR A 168 -16.33 11.20 -64.81
CA THR A 168 -15.38 12.15 -65.42
C THR A 168 -14.25 12.58 -64.45
N LEU A 169 -14.57 12.73 -63.16
CA LEU A 169 -13.57 13.01 -62.11
C LEU A 169 -12.62 11.84 -61.90
N ILE A 170 -13.15 10.61 -61.77
CA ILE A 170 -12.33 9.40 -61.53
C ILE A 170 -11.48 9.07 -62.77
N GLU A 171 -12.07 9.11 -63.97
CA GLU A 171 -11.34 8.87 -65.23
C GLU A 171 -10.28 9.95 -65.49
N GLY A 172 -10.55 11.22 -65.13
CA GLY A 172 -9.59 12.31 -65.26
C GLY A 172 -8.41 12.21 -64.28
N LEU A 173 -8.62 11.66 -63.07
CA LEU A 173 -7.56 11.35 -62.11
C LEU A 173 -6.66 10.21 -62.59
N ASP A 174 -7.24 9.16 -63.17
CA ASP A 174 -6.50 8.01 -63.69
C ASP A 174 -5.69 8.37 -64.95
N ALA A 175 -6.23 9.26 -65.79
CA ALA A 175 -5.58 9.72 -67.01
C ALA A 175 -4.47 10.78 -66.80
N LYS A 176 -4.21 11.26 -65.56
CA LYS A 176 -3.33 12.41 -65.26
C LYS A 176 -3.56 13.63 -66.17
N ASN A 177 -4.79 13.81 -66.65
CA ASN A 177 -5.09 14.86 -67.60
C ASN A 177 -5.65 16.08 -66.85
N TYR A 178 -4.74 16.83 -66.22
CA TYR A 178 -5.00 17.98 -65.34
C TYR A 178 -5.59 19.22 -66.05
N THR A 179 -6.09 19.09 -67.28
CA THR A 179 -6.61 20.21 -68.08
C THR A 179 -8.10 20.47 -67.85
N ASN A 180 -8.80 19.62 -67.10
CA ASN A 180 -10.22 19.80 -66.79
C ASN A 180 -10.39 20.87 -65.70
N PRO A 181 -11.17 21.95 -65.91
CA PRO A 181 -11.35 23.03 -64.93
C PRO A 181 -11.98 22.57 -63.61
N LEU A 182 -12.59 21.37 -63.58
CA LEU A 182 -13.10 20.77 -62.36
C LEU A 182 -11.99 20.40 -61.35
N PHE A 183 -10.75 20.13 -61.81
CA PHE A 183 -9.61 19.79 -60.96
C PHE A 183 -8.92 21.01 -60.32
N SER A 184 -9.30 22.23 -60.73
CA SER A 184 -8.86 23.48 -60.10
C SER A 184 -9.81 23.98 -59.01
N LEU A 185 -10.91 23.27 -58.77
CA LEU A 185 -11.87 23.63 -57.73
C LEU A 185 -11.39 23.17 -56.35
N GLU A 186 -11.69 23.96 -55.34
CA GLU A 186 -11.48 23.59 -53.94
C GLU A 186 -12.34 22.37 -53.58
N GLU A 187 -11.81 21.46 -52.76
CA GLU A 187 -12.40 20.16 -52.43
C GLU A 187 -13.87 20.28 -51.98
N GLU A 188 -14.16 21.28 -51.14
CA GLU A 188 -15.49 21.60 -50.63
C GLU A 188 -16.50 21.98 -51.74
N THR A 189 -16.02 22.60 -52.82
CA THR A 189 -16.85 22.96 -53.98
C THR A 189 -17.19 21.74 -54.80
N ILE A 190 -16.25 20.80 -54.95
CA ILE A 190 -16.47 19.53 -55.66
C ILE A 190 -17.52 18.69 -54.94
N TYR A 191 -17.46 18.61 -53.61
CA TYR A 191 -18.50 17.93 -52.82
C TYR A 191 -19.84 18.64 -52.91
N THR A 192 -19.87 19.96 -52.81
CA THR A 192 -21.13 20.69 -52.97
C THR A 192 -21.76 20.40 -54.33
N LEU A 193 -20.98 20.33 -55.42
CA LEU A 193 -21.47 20.01 -56.76
C LEU A 193 -21.93 18.56 -56.95
N LEU A 194 -21.19 17.58 -56.41
CA LEU A 194 -21.57 16.16 -56.47
C LEU A 194 -22.92 15.90 -55.76
N TYR A 195 -23.20 16.66 -54.70
CA TYR A 195 -24.33 16.47 -53.80
C TYR A 195 -25.44 17.55 -53.91
N SER A 196 -25.28 18.54 -54.80
CA SER A 196 -26.15 19.74 -54.91
C SER A 196 -27.60 19.44 -55.26
N ASP A 197 -27.90 18.27 -55.86
CA ASP A 197 -29.22 17.94 -56.42
C ASP A 197 -30.03 16.97 -55.54
N GLN A 198 -29.55 16.64 -54.34
CA GLN A 198 -30.38 15.96 -53.35
C GLN A 198 -31.30 16.99 -52.68
N ASN A 199 -32.45 17.24 -53.31
CA ASN A 199 -33.64 17.69 -52.58
C ASN A 199 -34.07 16.53 -51.67
N ASP A 200 -33.41 16.43 -50.52
CA ASP A 200 -33.85 15.53 -49.46
C ASP A 200 -35.14 16.13 -48.89
N ASP A 201 -36.27 15.70 -49.42
CA ASP A 201 -37.59 15.98 -48.83
C ASP A 201 -37.66 15.25 -47.48
N LEU A 202 -37.10 15.91 -46.46
CA LEU A 202 -37.05 15.48 -45.08
C LEU A 202 -38.22 16.11 -44.33
N GLU A 203 -39.31 15.36 -44.20
CA GLU A 203 -40.38 15.72 -43.29
C GLU A 203 -40.00 15.30 -41.88
N SER A 204 -40.02 16.23 -40.92
CA SER A 204 -39.74 15.92 -39.53
C SER A 204 -40.77 16.52 -38.59
N LYS A 205 -41.15 15.72 -37.60
CA LYS A 205 -42.09 16.09 -36.53
C LYS A 205 -41.46 15.78 -35.19
N PHE A 206 -41.47 16.75 -34.30
CA PHE A 206 -41.15 16.54 -32.91
C PHE A 206 -42.45 16.50 -32.10
N ASN A 207 -42.55 15.58 -31.14
CA ASN A 207 -43.71 15.46 -30.26
C ASN A 207 -45.06 15.31 -31.03
N SER A 208 -45.04 14.51 -32.09
CA SER A 208 -46.16 14.18 -33.02
C SER A 208 -46.78 15.33 -33.82
N ASN A 209 -46.68 16.58 -33.37
CA ASN A 209 -47.48 17.69 -33.91
C ASN A 209 -46.65 18.93 -34.30
N GLU A 210 -45.39 19.02 -33.89
CA GLU A 210 -44.55 20.19 -34.18
C GLU A 210 -43.66 19.90 -35.38
N LEU A 211 -43.87 20.62 -36.49
CA LEU A 211 -42.95 20.58 -37.62
C LEU A 211 -41.62 21.20 -37.20
N CYS A 212 -40.51 20.51 -37.50
CA CYS A 212 -39.19 20.90 -37.01
C CYS A 212 -38.12 20.90 -38.12
N ALA A 213 -38.48 21.29 -39.34
CA ALA A 213 -37.56 21.36 -40.48
C ALA A 213 -36.37 22.31 -40.21
N ASP A 214 -36.61 23.44 -39.56
CA ASP A 214 -35.57 24.46 -39.30
C ASP A 214 -34.58 24.07 -38.19
N ASP A 215 -34.83 22.97 -37.48
CA ASP A 215 -33.99 22.49 -36.39
C ASP A 215 -32.81 21.65 -36.86
N TRP A 216 -32.74 21.38 -38.15
CA TRP A 216 -31.69 20.59 -38.78
C TRP A 216 -30.53 21.47 -39.19
N SER A 217 -29.33 21.09 -38.78
CA SER A 217 -28.09 21.72 -39.23
C SER A 217 -27.34 20.77 -40.16
N PHE A 218 -27.00 21.26 -41.35
CA PHE A 218 -26.18 20.53 -42.31
C PHE A 218 -24.69 20.59 -41.92
N ARG A 219 -24.00 19.45 -42.01
CA ARG A 219 -22.53 19.37 -41.89
C ARG A 219 -21.96 18.24 -42.75
N TRP A 220 -20.79 18.50 -43.32
CA TRP A 220 -19.93 17.46 -43.89
C TRP A 220 -19.23 16.70 -42.75
N MET A 221 -19.23 15.38 -42.83
CA MET A 221 -18.47 14.53 -41.91
C MET A 221 -17.65 13.50 -42.67
N VAL A 222 -16.43 13.26 -42.17
CA VAL A 222 -15.54 12.22 -42.68
C VAL A 222 -15.69 11.00 -41.80
N ILE A 223 -16.17 9.89 -42.36
CA ILE A 223 -16.32 8.61 -41.66
C ILE A 223 -15.60 7.56 -42.51
N ASP A 224 -14.62 6.86 -41.93
CA ASP A 224 -13.88 5.77 -42.59
C ASP A 224 -13.28 6.14 -43.97
N ASN A 225 -12.80 7.38 -44.11
CA ASN A 225 -12.27 8.01 -45.33
C ASN A 225 -13.32 8.41 -46.39
N ASP A 226 -14.60 8.18 -46.13
CA ASP A 226 -15.69 8.69 -46.95
C ASP A 226 -16.20 10.03 -46.41
N ILE A 227 -16.38 10.99 -47.31
CA ILE A 227 -17.01 12.27 -46.99
C ILE A 227 -18.50 12.13 -47.24
N LEU A 228 -19.28 12.30 -46.18
CA LEU A 228 -20.72 12.07 -46.17
C LEU A 228 -21.47 13.38 -45.92
N LYS A 229 -22.61 13.50 -46.60
CA LYS A 229 -23.59 14.56 -46.36
C LYS A 229 -24.43 14.18 -45.14
N CYS A 230 -24.32 14.96 -44.07
CA CYS A 230 -25.02 14.65 -42.82
C CYS A 230 -25.85 15.81 -42.29
N TYR A 231 -26.94 15.45 -41.61
CA TYR A 231 -27.85 16.37 -40.95
C TYR A 231 -27.89 16.07 -39.46
N THR A 232 -27.75 17.10 -38.63
CA THR A 232 -27.86 16.97 -37.18
C THR A 232 -29.08 17.75 -36.68
N PHE A 233 -30.04 17.03 -36.09
CA PHE A 233 -31.15 17.60 -35.34
C PHE A 233 -30.71 17.95 -33.92
N ASN A 234 -31.21 19.07 -33.40
CA ASN A 234 -31.03 19.47 -32.01
C ASN A 234 -29.55 19.51 -31.58
N THR A 235 -28.74 20.25 -32.34
CA THR A 235 -27.31 20.41 -32.12
C THR A 235 -27.00 20.95 -30.71
N VAL A 236 -25.89 20.48 -30.13
CA VAL A 236 -25.47 20.80 -28.75
C VAL A 236 -25.29 22.30 -28.50
N ASN A 237 -24.99 23.08 -29.54
CA ASN A 237 -24.79 24.53 -29.46
C ASN A 237 -26.06 25.35 -29.75
N LYS A 238 -27.23 24.72 -29.84
CA LYS A 238 -28.50 25.42 -30.03
C LYS A 238 -28.85 26.19 -28.75
N THR A 239 -29.21 27.46 -28.89
CA THR A 239 -29.61 28.33 -27.76
C THR A 239 -30.82 27.78 -27.01
N GLU A 240 -31.69 27.03 -27.70
CA GLU A 240 -32.87 26.37 -27.14
C GLU A 240 -32.89 24.88 -27.53
N PRO A 241 -32.42 23.99 -26.66
CA PRO A 241 -32.47 22.55 -26.92
C PRO A 241 -33.91 22.04 -26.82
N ARG A 242 -34.24 21.04 -27.62
CA ARG A 242 -35.54 20.36 -27.55
C ARG A 242 -35.63 19.53 -26.27
N ILE A 243 -36.79 19.59 -25.62
CA ILE A 243 -37.07 18.90 -24.36
C ILE A 243 -38.29 18.01 -24.57
N THR A 244 -38.24 16.79 -24.01
CA THR A 244 -39.39 15.91 -23.93
C THR A 244 -39.80 15.72 -22.48
N ASN A 245 -41.11 15.75 -22.23
CA ASN A 245 -41.68 15.65 -20.88
C ASN A 245 -42.34 14.29 -20.63
N LYS A 246 -42.35 13.41 -21.64
CA LYS A 246 -42.99 12.10 -21.58
C LYS A 246 -42.20 11.09 -22.41
N PRO A 247 -42.04 9.86 -21.92
CA PRO A 247 -41.42 8.80 -22.72
C PRO A 247 -42.39 8.29 -23.80
N GLY A 248 -41.82 7.68 -24.83
CA GLY A 248 -42.57 6.97 -25.86
C GLY A 248 -42.56 7.64 -27.24
N ILE A 249 -42.95 6.84 -28.23
CA ILE A 249 -42.78 7.11 -29.67
C ILE A 249 -43.44 8.41 -30.13
N LYS A 250 -44.54 8.82 -29.47
CA LYS A 250 -45.26 10.07 -29.79
C LYS A 250 -44.53 11.34 -29.32
N TYR A 251 -43.72 11.22 -28.27
CA TYR A 251 -43.09 12.34 -27.57
C TYR A 251 -41.61 12.49 -27.94
N GLY A 252 -41.23 11.94 -29.09
CA GLY A 252 -39.88 11.96 -29.63
C GLY A 252 -39.82 12.60 -31.02
N LEU A 253 -38.78 12.26 -31.76
CA LEU A 253 -38.58 12.71 -33.14
C LEU A 253 -39.10 11.66 -34.11
N GLU A 254 -39.96 12.09 -35.03
CA GLU A 254 -40.41 11.33 -36.19
C GLU A 254 -39.84 11.98 -37.45
N ILE A 255 -39.25 11.17 -38.30
CA ILE A 255 -38.56 11.60 -39.51
C ILE A 255 -39.09 10.73 -40.62
N VAL A 256 -39.53 11.37 -41.69
CA VAL A 256 -39.97 10.72 -42.91
C VAL A 256 -39.13 11.31 -44.03
N ARG A 257 -38.36 10.47 -44.69
CA ARG A 257 -37.54 10.87 -45.83
C ARG A 257 -38.10 10.22 -47.09
N ASN A 258 -38.32 11.03 -48.10
CA ASN A 258 -38.65 10.55 -49.44
C ASN A 258 -37.36 10.43 -50.25
N PHE A 259 -37.05 9.20 -50.66
CA PHE A 259 -35.97 8.91 -51.58
C PHE A 259 -36.56 8.82 -52.99
N SER A 260 -36.04 9.64 -53.89
CA SER A 260 -36.41 9.59 -55.31
C SER A 260 -35.23 9.05 -56.10
N ASP A 261 -35.24 7.75 -56.40
CA ASP A 261 -34.28 7.16 -57.34
C ASP A 261 -34.86 7.18 -58.76
N LEU A 262 -33.98 7.12 -59.78
CA LEU A 262 -34.31 7.15 -61.22
C LEU A 262 -35.43 6.18 -61.67
N TYR A 263 -35.84 5.23 -60.83
CA TYR A 263 -36.86 4.23 -61.16
C TYR A 263 -37.95 4.01 -60.10
N ARG A 264 -37.84 4.54 -58.88
CA ARG A 264 -38.86 4.40 -57.83
C ARG A 264 -38.74 5.46 -56.73
N ASP A 265 -39.90 5.87 -56.25
CA ASP A 265 -40.05 6.64 -55.03
C ASP A 265 -40.22 5.68 -53.85
N TYR A 266 -39.43 5.88 -52.81
CA TYR A 266 -39.55 5.14 -51.56
C TYR A 266 -39.58 6.09 -50.37
N THR A 267 -40.55 5.90 -49.49
CA THR A 267 -40.63 6.63 -48.24
C THR A 267 -40.13 5.73 -47.11
N THR A 268 -39.13 6.20 -46.36
CA THR A 268 -38.70 5.51 -45.14
C THR A 268 -38.84 6.43 -43.94
N GLY A 269 -39.23 5.84 -42.80
CA GLY A 269 -39.52 6.57 -41.58
C GLY A 269 -38.70 6.03 -40.42
N VAL A 270 -38.15 6.94 -39.62
CA VAL A 270 -37.43 6.61 -38.37
C VAL A 270 -38.09 7.37 -37.23
N ARG A 271 -38.31 6.67 -36.10
CA ARG A 271 -38.80 7.29 -34.86
C ARG A 271 -37.82 7.07 -33.73
N VAL A 272 -37.49 8.14 -33.03
CA VAL A 272 -36.55 8.13 -31.90
C VAL A 272 -37.26 8.66 -30.67
N SER A 273 -37.34 7.83 -29.63
CA SER A 273 -37.99 8.18 -28.35
C SER A 273 -37.02 8.12 -27.19
N ASN A 274 -37.23 9.00 -26.21
CA ASN A 274 -36.64 8.84 -24.89
C ASN A 274 -37.47 7.83 -24.07
N PHE A 275 -36.78 7.08 -23.21
CA PHE A 275 -37.34 6.08 -22.30
C PHE A 275 -37.21 6.55 -20.86
#